data_AF-R7J183-F1
#
_entry.id   AF-R7J183-F1
#
_cell.length_a   1.000
_cell.length_b   1.000
_cell.length_c   1.000
_cell.angle_alpha   90.00
_cell.angle_beta   90.00
_cell.angle_gamma   90.00
#
_symmetry.space_group_name_H-M   'P 1'
#
loop_
_entity.id
_entity.type
_entity.pdbx_description
1 polymer ?
#
loop_
_entity_poly.entity_id
_entity_poly.type
_entity_poly.pdbx_seq_one_letter_code
_entity_poly.pdbx_strand_id
1 'polypeptide(L)'
;MDNEKDTQQNQDRPNKPAPSRALAILALAVAIIAALSICPWGKWTDNYIKDFNLLADITDSGETKATAEEPIDPELENALTETEYEKVTSDTITTPKGSNSSAVALTIPDSAHVRAAMPIPRNAAGDVLIEDYTKANTGMQRLRFALATGRQARIAVIGDSYIEGDILTGDLRRDLRKVYGGAGVGYMYLQSEIPGFRRTVRQTCSGWKQMDIRKNAKDAYRSLSGEYFVSTSKSQTTFKAAKGEAGWSRTRLLCIAPEGGSITISTDSETNTHTLAASPNVQCIQVEGTTKKASISTTTPGIVVLGAYLDGANGIAVDCMSLRGNSGVANRKTNIELAAQMRQYVDYDLIIIEYGINALTSKQKSYGGYSKLMVSLIQRLRACYPNADIMIMGIGDRGQKLGTQVKSMPTAQAMVDAQRDAARFGCALFWDTRAAMGGDNAVIEWRDAGEINPDYIHLNAKGGSRLAILLYNAIIAALK
;
A
#
# COMPACT_ATOMS: atom_id res chain seq x y z
N MET A 1 -7.55 -86.41 -15.59
CA MET A 1 -7.30 -86.78 -16.99
C MET A 1 -8.46 -86.24 -17.79
N ASP A 2 -8.26 -85.08 -18.39
CA ASP A 2 -8.58 -84.76 -19.79
C ASP A 2 -8.73 -83.26 -19.98
N ASN A 3 -7.93 -82.81 -20.95
CA ASN A 3 -7.44 -81.46 -21.15
C ASN A 3 -8.41 -80.58 -21.94
N GLU A 4 -8.35 -79.30 -21.60
CA GLU A 4 -8.29 -78.12 -22.48
C GLU A 4 -9.30 -78.02 -23.63
N LYS A 5 -10.31 -77.17 -23.39
CA LYS A 5 -10.94 -76.36 -24.44
C LYS A 5 -10.03 -75.17 -24.74
N ASP A 6 -9.36 -75.23 -25.89
CA ASP A 6 -8.65 -74.09 -26.46
C ASP A 6 -9.60 -73.36 -27.43
N THR A 7 -9.99 -72.13 -27.10
CA THR A 7 -10.75 -71.25 -28.01
C THR A 7 -10.12 -69.87 -27.97
N GLN A 8 -9.40 -69.59 -29.05
CA GLN A 8 -8.85 -68.34 -29.55
C GLN A 8 -9.36 -67.06 -28.85
N GLN A 9 -8.47 -66.39 -28.12
CA GLN A 9 -8.49 -64.93 -27.95
C GLN A 9 -7.31 -64.34 -28.72
N ASN A 10 -7.60 -63.75 -29.87
CA ASN A 10 -6.66 -62.91 -30.61
C ASN A 10 -6.53 -61.58 -29.84
N GLN A 11 -5.41 -61.38 -29.15
CA GLN A 11 -5.07 -60.14 -28.46
C GLN A 11 -4.61 -59.08 -29.46
N ASP A 12 -5.40 -58.03 -29.65
CA ASP A 12 -4.90 -56.74 -30.14
C ASP A 12 -3.94 -56.15 -29.10
N ARG A 13 -2.62 -56.22 -29.37
CA ARG A 13 -1.61 -55.45 -28.63
C ARG A 13 -1.44 -54.09 -29.31
N PRO A 14 -1.52 -52.96 -28.59
CA PRO A 14 -1.22 -51.66 -29.17
C PRO A 14 0.29 -51.57 -29.49
N ASN A 15 0.57 -51.21 -30.74
CA ASN A 15 1.89 -50.98 -31.29
C ASN A 15 2.69 -49.99 -30.42
N LYS A 16 3.78 -50.42 -29.78
CA LYS A 16 4.71 -49.48 -29.12
C LYS A 16 5.35 -48.59 -30.20
N PRO A 17 5.35 -47.26 -30.05
CA PRO A 17 5.95 -46.38 -31.06
C PRO A 17 7.46 -46.63 -31.16
N ALA A 18 7.96 -46.74 -32.38
CA ALA A 18 9.39 -46.92 -32.66
C ALA A 18 10.24 -45.80 -32.03
N PRO A 19 11.44 -46.09 -31.51
CA PRO A 19 12.28 -45.12 -30.77
C PRO A 19 12.61 -43.85 -31.55
N SER A 20 12.65 -43.91 -32.89
CA SER A 20 12.84 -42.76 -33.77
C SER A 20 11.69 -41.75 -33.73
N ARG A 21 10.44 -42.19 -33.52
CA ARG A 21 9.29 -41.30 -33.38
C ARG A 21 9.29 -40.58 -32.04
N ALA A 22 9.70 -41.26 -30.96
CA ALA A 22 9.83 -40.63 -29.64
C ALA A 22 10.93 -39.54 -29.64
N LEU A 23 12.07 -39.80 -30.28
CA LEU A 23 13.15 -38.82 -30.46
C LEU A 23 12.72 -37.62 -31.31
N ALA A 24 11.97 -37.83 -32.39
CA ALA A 24 11.44 -36.75 -33.22
C ALA A 24 10.44 -35.86 -32.46
N ILE A 25 9.57 -36.45 -31.64
CA ILE A 25 8.63 -35.70 -30.79
C ILE A 25 9.39 -34.89 -29.74
N LEU A 26 10.44 -35.45 -29.14
CA LEU A 26 11.26 -34.74 -28.16
C LEU A 26 11.99 -33.56 -28.79
N ALA A 27 12.59 -33.76 -29.97
CA ALA A 27 13.27 -32.69 -30.70
C ALA A 27 12.31 -31.56 -31.11
N LEU A 28 11.10 -31.91 -31.55
CA LEU A 28 10.07 -30.93 -31.89
C LEU A 28 9.60 -30.15 -30.65
N ALA A 29 9.42 -30.82 -29.51
CA ALA A 29 9.05 -30.16 -28.26
C ALA A 29 10.13 -29.17 -27.80
N VAL A 30 11.41 -29.56 -27.87
CA VAL A 30 12.53 -28.66 -27.56
C VAL A 30 12.59 -27.47 -28.52
N ALA A 31 12.36 -27.68 -29.82
CA ALA A 31 12.33 -26.60 -30.81
C ALA A 31 11.17 -25.61 -30.58
N ILE A 32 9.99 -26.10 -30.19
CA ILE A 32 8.85 -25.25 -29.82
C ILE A 32 9.16 -24.44 -28.57
N ILE A 33 9.73 -25.08 -27.54
CA ILE A 33 10.16 -24.40 -26.31
C ILE A 33 11.22 -23.34 -26.60
N ALA A 34 12.18 -23.65 -27.48
CA ALA A 34 13.19 -22.70 -27.94
C ALA A 34 12.54 -21.50 -28.61
N ALA A 35 11.63 -21.72 -29.57
CA ALA A 35 10.93 -20.66 -30.29
C ALA A 35 10.08 -19.78 -29.36
N LEU A 36 9.34 -20.38 -28.42
CA LEU A 36 8.55 -19.64 -27.43
C LEU A 36 9.42 -18.82 -26.47
N SER A 37 10.66 -19.27 -26.21
CA SER A 37 11.62 -18.59 -25.33
C SER A 37 12.25 -17.33 -25.95
N ILE A 38 12.11 -17.14 -27.27
CA ILE A 38 12.63 -15.96 -28.00
C ILE A 38 11.52 -14.96 -28.36
N CYS A 39 10.26 -15.29 -28.06
CA CYS A 39 9.13 -14.40 -28.32
C CYS A 39 9.12 -13.23 -27.31
N PRO A 40 8.90 -11.98 -27.78
CA PRO A 40 8.84 -10.80 -26.92
C PRO A 40 7.45 -10.66 -26.29
N TRP A 41 7.08 -11.61 -25.43
CA TRP A 41 5.80 -11.69 -24.72
C TRP A 41 5.44 -10.42 -23.98
N GLY A 42 6.41 -9.75 -23.35
CA GLY A 42 6.21 -8.48 -22.65
C GLY A 42 5.70 -7.39 -23.58
N LYS A 43 6.22 -7.34 -24.81
CA LYS A 43 5.75 -6.40 -25.84
C LYS A 43 4.39 -6.78 -26.43
N TRP A 44 4.13 -8.07 -26.59
CA TRP A 44 2.88 -8.54 -27.21
C TRP A 44 1.69 -8.52 -26.26
N THR A 45 1.95 -8.58 -24.95
CA THR A 45 0.91 -8.72 -23.93
C THR A 45 0.83 -7.55 -22.97
N ASP A 46 1.50 -6.44 -23.29
CA ASP A 46 1.60 -5.25 -22.41
C ASP A 46 2.04 -5.63 -20.98
N ASN A 47 3.08 -6.47 -20.90
CA ASN A 47 3.65 -7.05 -19.68
C ASN A 47 2.73 -7.95 -18.84
N TYR A 48 1.57 -8.39 -19.36
CA TYR A 48 0.75 -9.40 -18.70
C TYR A 48 1.48 -10.76 -18.58
N ILE A 49 2.25 -11.14 -19.61
CA ILE A 49 3.21 -12.25 -19.58
C ILE A 49 4.61 -11.65 -19.76
N LYS A 50 5.49 -11.86 -18.77
CA LYS A 50 6.89 -11.44 -18.86
C LYS A 50 7.64 -12.31 -19.86
N ASP A 51 8.65 -11.72 -20.50
CA ASP A 51 9.61 -12.50 -21.30
C ASP A 51 10.28 -13.56 -20.41
N PHE A 52 10.37 -14.79 -20.91
CA PHE A 52 11.00 -15.89 -20.20
C PHE A 52 11.89 -16.68 -21.16
N ASN A 53 13.06 -17.10 -20.68
CA ASN A 53 13.99 -17.91 -21.46
C ASN A 53 14.21 -19.27 -20.78
N LEU A 54 13.58 -20.32 -21.31
CA LEU A 54 13.64 -21.67 -20.76
C LEU A 54 14.95 -22.41 -21.07
N LEU A 55 15.80 -21.86 -21.95
CA LEU A 55 17.08 -22.45 -22.33
C LEU A 55 18.29 -21.78 -21.66
N ALA A 56 18.06 -20.75 -20.84
CA ALA A 56 19.12 -20.03 -20.13
C ALA A 56 20.00 -20.95 -19.26
N ASP A 57 19.44 -22.06 -18.76
CA ASP A 57 20.15 -23.06 -17.95
C ASP A 57 21.11 -23.98 -18.75
N ILE A 58 21.02 -23.99 -20.09
CA ILE A 58 21.88 -24.82 -20.96
C ILE A 58 23.08 -24.02 -21.50
N THR A 59 22.95 -22.69 -21.58
CA THR A 59 24.02 -21.80 -22.02
C THR A 59 24.72 -21.22 -20.80
N ASP A 60 25.79 -21.90 -20.36
CA ASP A 60 26.67 -21.41 -19.29
C ASP A 60 27.38 -20.14 -19.79
N SER A 61 26.85 -18.98 -19.43
CA SER A 61 27.58 -17.73 -19.47
C SER A 61 27.55 -17.15 -18.07
N GLY A 62 28.73 -17.16 -17.43
CA GLY A 62 28.98 -16.51 -16.16
C GLY A 62 28.48 -15.06 -16.19
N GLU A 63 27.95 -14.65 -15.04
CA GLU A 63 27.06 -13.48 -14.83
C GLU A 63 25.61 -13.72 -15.27
N THR A 64 24.88 -14.47 -14.43
CA THR A 64 23.42 -14.49 -14.46
C THR A 64 22.89 -13.10 -14.09
N LYS A 65 22.69 -12.26 -15.12
CA LYS A 65 21.96 -10.99 -15.00
C LYS A 65 20.55 -11.29 -14.48
N ALA A 66 20.08 -10.48 -13.54
CA ALA A 66 18.69 -10.49 -13.09
C ALA A 66 17.78 -10.48 -14.33
N THR A 67 16.92 -11.49 -14.45
CA THR A 67 16.20 -11.83 -15.69
C THR A 67 15.05 -10.90 -16.04
N ALA A 68 14.83 -9.81 -15.30
CA ALA A 68 13.92 -8.73 -15.65
C ALA A 68 14.40 -7.42 -14.99
N GLU A 69 14.38 -6.31 -15.74
CA GLU A 69 14.60 -4.99 -15.13
C GLU A 69 13.49 -4.69 -14.13
N GLU A 70 13.86 -4.29 -12.91
CA GLU A 70 12.89 -3.88 -11.91
C GLU A 70 12.25 -2.55 -12.32
N PRO A 71 10.92 -2.48 -12.50
CA PRO A 71 10.28 -1.22 -12.83
C PRO A 71 10.43 -0.24 -11.66
N ILE A 72 10.87 0.97 -11.96
CA ILE A 72 10.98 2.08 -11.01
C ILE A 72 9.78 3.00 -11.22
N ASP A 73 9.27 3.58 -10.13
CA ASP A 73 8.27 4.64 -10.19
C ASP A 73 8.78 5.84 -11.03
N PRO A 74 8.10 6.22 -12.12
CA PRO A 74 8.53 7.35 -12.97
C PRO A 74 8.62 8.69 -12.21
N GLU A 75 7.77 8.91 -11.20
CA GLU A 75 7.84 10.14 -10.39
C GLU A 75 9.13 10.17 -9.55
N LEU A 76 9.64 9.01 -9.13
CA LEU A 76 10.93 8.90 -8.44
C LEU A 76 12.08 9.22 -9.39
N GLU A 77 12.07 8.69 -10.61
CA GLU A 77 13.12 9.00 -11.61
C GLU A 77 13.17 10.50 -11.91
N ASN A 78 12.00 11.13 -12.09
CA ASN A 78 11.90 12.58 -12.29
C ASN A 78 12.41 13.34 -11.06
N ALA A 79 12.01 12.96 -9.85
CA ALA A 79 12.42 13.65 -8.63
C ALA A 79 13.90 13.47 -8.27
N LEU A 80 14.55 12.40 -8.72
CA LEU A 80 15.98 12.18 -8.53
C LEU A 80 16.84 12.91 -9.57
N THR A 81 16.29 13.21 -10.75
CA THR A 81 16.97 13.96 -11.81
C THR A 81 16.79 15.47 -11.68
N GLU A 82 15.64 15.92 -11.15
CA GLU A 82 15.45 17.30 -10.73
C GLU A 82 16.20 17.58 -9.43
N THR A 83 17.02 18.63 -9.39
CA THR A 83 17.50 19.25 -8.14
C THR A 83 16.32 19.91 -7.42
N GLU A 84 15.36 19.13 -6.93
CA GLU A 84 14.16 19.62 -6.24
C GLU A 84 14.44 20.21 -4.83
N TYR A 85 15.70 20.59 -4.55
CA TYR A 85 16.10 21.17 -3.27
C TYR A 85 15.68 22.65 -3.09
N GLU A 86 15.25 23.35 -4.15
CA GLU A 86 14.96 24.80 -4.08
C GLU A 86 13.47 25.21 -4.22
N LYS A 87 12.54 24.32 -4.59
CA LYS A 87 11.14 24.71 -4.85
C LYS A 87 10.18 24.60 -3.67
N VAL A 88 10.55 23.88 -2.61
CA VAL A 88 9.69 23.80 -1.40
C VAL A 88 9.59 25.15 -0.68
N THR A 89 10.59 26.02 -0.88
CA THR A 89 10.61 27.40 -0.36
C THR A 89 9.82 28.41 -1.19
N SER A 90 9.58 28.17 -2.48
CA SER A 90 8.92 29.16 -3.36
C SER A 90 7.39 29.07 -3.34
N ASP A 91 6.83 27.87 -3.15
CA ASP A 91 5.37 27.68 -3.11
C ASP A 91 4.74 28.21 -1.81
N THR A 92 5.55 28.66 -0.85
CA THR A 92 5.09 29.28 0.40
C THR A 92 4.87 30.80 0.30
N ILE A 93 5.18 31.45 -0.83
CA ILE A 93 5.23 32.92 -0.93
C ILE A 93 4.05 33.56 -1.70
N THR A 94 3.16 32.79 -2.34
CA THR A 94 2.01 33.41 -3.02
C THR A 94 0.81 33.54 -2.09
N THR A 95 0.85 34.51 -1.18
CA THR A 95 -0.32 34.94 -0.39
C THR A 95 -1.41 35.54 -1.29
N PRO A 96 -2.67 35.05 -1.24
CA PRO A 96 -3.81 35.85 -1.62
C PRO A 96 -3.94 37.02 -0.63
N LYS A 97 -4.20 38.24 -1.14
CA LYS A 97 -4.48 39.41 -0.30
C LYS A 97 -5.66 39.11 0.64
N GLY A 98 -5.38 39.05 1.94
CA GLY A 98 -6.39 39.08 3.00
C GLY A 98 -6.59 37.76 3.75
N SER A 99 -5.62 37.37 4.59
CA SER A 99 -5.84 36.53 5.77
C SER A 99 -4.55 36.52 6.60
N ASN A 100 -4.60 37.02 7.83
CA ASN A 100 -3.50 36.90 8.78
C ASN A 100 -3.45 35.47 9.32
N SER A 101 -2.72 34.60 8.62
CA SER A 101 -2.29 33.30 9.17
C SER A 101 -0.80 33.14 8.91
N SER A 102 -0.02 33.09 9.98
CA SER A 102 1.44 32.94 9.94
C SER A 102 1.83 31.69 9.17
N ALA A 103 2.54 31.87 8.05
CA ALA A 103 3.11 30.78 7.27
C ALA A 103 4.20 30.07 8.09
N VAL A 104 4.00 28.79 8.38
CA VAL A 104 5.01 27.95 9.00
C VAL A 104 6.03 27.57 7.92
N ALA A 105 7.18 28.25 7.90
CA ALA A 105 8.29 27.89 7.04
C ALA A 105 8.77 26.47 7.40
N LEU A 106 8.80 25.57 6.40
CA LEU A 106 9.34 24.22 6.49
C LEU A 106 10.86 24.30 6.74
N THR A 107 11.24 24.36 8.02
CA THR A 107 12.65 24.28 8.43
C THR A 107 13.04 22.81 8.57
N ILE A 108 13.97 22.35 7.74
CA ILE A 108 14.68 21.09 7.96
C ILE A 108 15.31 21.18 9.35
N PRO A 109 15.21 20.13 10.21
CA PRO A 109 15.88 20.14 11.49
C PRO A 109 17.37 20.44 11.30
N ASP A 110 17.86 21.46 12.01
CA ASP A 110 19.28 21.76 12.10
C ASP A 110 20.07 20.49 12.44
N SER A 111 21.19 20.25 11.76
CA SER A 111 21.97 19.00 11.84
C SER A 111 22.44 18.69 13.27
N ALA A 112 22.48 19.72 14.14
CA ALA A 112 22.73 19.60 15.57
C ALA A 112 21.70 18.77 16.36
N HIS A 113 20.51 18.50 15.81
CA HIS A 113 19.42 17.78 16.48
C HIS A 113 19.13 16.39 15.90
N VAL A 114 19.96 15.89 14.98
CA VAL A 114 19.77 14.57 14.38
C VAL A 114 20.27 13.49 15.32
N ARG A 115 19.38 12.59 15.74
CA ARG A 115 19.75 11.46 16.60
C ARG A 115 20.58 10.44 15.82
N ALA A 116 21.57 9.84 16.50
CA ALA A 116 22.36 8.74 15.94
C ALA A 116 21.47 7.52 15.66
N ALA A 117 21.85 6.70 14.67
CA ALA A 117 21.17 5.43 14.44
C ALA A 117 21.32 4.57 15.69
N MET A 118 20.20 4.01 16.15
CA MET A 118 20.20 3.09 17.28
C MET A 118 20.41 1.66 16.77
N PRO A 119 21.02 0.76 17.56
CA PRO A 119 20.89 -0.67 17.31
C PRO A 119 19.41 -1.04 17.28
N ILE A 120 19.02 -1.98 16.41
CA ILE A 120 17.63 -2.40 16.26
C ILE A 120 17.08 -2.83 17.64
N PRO A 121 16.16 -2.06 18.23
CA PRO A 121 15.71 -2.32 19.59
C PRO A 121 14.83 -3.56 19.59
N ARG A 122 15.03 -4.44 20.59
CA ARG A 122 14.22 -5.64 20.78
C ARG A 122 13.73 -5.74 22.22
N ASN A 123 12.52 -6.26 22.42
CA ASN A 123 12.05 -6.62 23.76
C ASN A 123 12.63 -7.98 24.21
N ALA A 124 12.31 -8.40 25.43
CA ALA A 124 12.74 -9.69 25.97
C ALA A 124 12.25 -10.91 25.18
N ALA A 125 11.16 -10.78 24.43
CA ALA A 125 10.64 -11.83 23.54
C ALA A 125 11.33 -11.84 22.16
N GLY A 126 12.22 -10.88 21.90
CA GLY A 126 12.93 -10.74 20.63
C GLY A 126 12.17 -9.95 19.56
N ASP A 127 10.97 -9.43 19.85
CA ASP A 127 10.21 -8.60 18.91
C ASP A 127 10.97 -7.30 18.61
N VAL A 128 11.00 -6.90 17.34
CA VAL A 128 11.55 -5.60 16.92
C VAL A 128 10.63 -4.48 17.39
N LEU A 129 11.19 -3.53 18.12
CA LEU A 129 10.49 -2.37 18.65
C LEU A 129 10.59 -1.17 17.70
N ILE A 130 9.72 -0.19 17.91
CA ILE A 130 9.75 1.09 17.17
C ILE A 130 10.95 1.91 17.67
N GLU A 131 11.77 2.37 16.74
CA GLU A 131 12.83 3.34 16.96
C GLU A 131 12.22 4.76 17.00
N ASP A 132 12.42 5.48 18.11
CA ASP A 132 11.91 6.84 18.27
C ASP A 132 13.00 7.87 17.97
N TYR A 133 12.91 8.52 16.81
CA TYR A 133 13.78 9.65 16.44
C TYR A 133 13.10 11.02 16.57
N THR A 134 11.95 11.11 17.23
CA THR A 134 11.31 12.40 17.53
C THR A 134 12.21 13.24 18.42
N LYS A 135 12.15 14.57 18.27
CA LYS A 135 13.04 15.52 18.94
C LYS A 135 13.01 15.39 20.47
N ALA A 136 11.84 15.14 21.04
CA ALA A 136 11.63 15.02 22.48
C ALA A 136 11.58 13.57 22.97
N ASN A 137 11.78 12.57 22.10
CA ASN A 137 11.56 11.16 22.41
C ASN A 137 10.15 10.90 22.98
N THR A 138 9.16 11.53 22.34
CA THR A 138 7.74 11.47 22.70
C THR A 138 6.92 10.87 21.57
N GLY A 139 7.51 9.96 20.78
CA GLY A 139 6.79 9.26 19.74
C GLY A 139 5.56 8.53 20.29
N MET A 140 4.56 8.36 19.44
CA MET A 140 3.25 7.78 19.78
C MET A 140 2.41 8.61 20.78
N GLN A 141 2.86 9.78 21.22
CA GLN A 141 2.14 10.61 22.18
C GLN A 141 0.73 10.99 21.68
N ARG A 142 0.56 11.27 20.39
CA ARG A 142 -0.72 11.68 19.82
C ARG A 142 -1.71 10.53 19.85
N LEU A 143 -1.26 9.34 19.45
CA LEU A 143 -2.08 8.12 19.51
C LEU A 143 -2.40 7.71 20.95
N ARG A 144 -1.42 7.77 21.87
CA ARG A 144 -1.65 7.53 23.31
C ARG A 144 -2.71 8.47 23.87
N PHE A 145 -2.61 9.77 23.57
CA PHE A 145 -3.57 10.77 24.04
C PHE A 145 -4.98 10.50 23.50
N ALA A 146 -5.10 10.17 22.20
CA ALA A 146 -6.38 9.82 21.60
C ALA A 146 -7.05 8.64 22.33
N LEU A 147 -6.29 7.56 22.56
CA LEU A 147 -6.75 6.37 23.25
C LEU A 147 -7.13 6.66 24.71
N ALA A 148 -6.31 7.44 25.44
CA ALA A 148 -6.55 7.76 26.85
C ALA A 148 -7.77 8.65 27.08
N THR A 149 -8.10 9.53 26.12
CA THR A 149 -9.24 10.44 26.22
C THR A 149 -10.56 9.82 25.78
N GLY A 150 -10.55 8.58 25.26
CA GLY A 150 -11.74 7.92 24.73
C GLY A 150 -12.26 8.50 23.42
N ARG A 151 -11.54 9.48 22.84
CA ARG A 151 -11.73 9.92 21.46
C ARG A 151 -11.50 8.74 20.51
N GLN A 152 -12.13 8.74 19.34
CA GLN A 152 -11.73 7.81 18.29
C GLN A 152 -10.26 8.07 17.89
N ALA A 153 -9.40 7.11 18.23
CA ALA A 153 -8.03 7.05 17.76
C ALA A 153 -8.01 6.62 16.29
N ARG A 154 -7.19 7.26 15.45
CA ARG A 154 -7.10 6.93 14.03
C ARG A 154 -5.67 6.83 13.53
N ILE A 155 -5.38 5.72 12.87
CA ILE A 155 -4.12 5.45 12.19
C ILE A 155 -4.37 5.49 10.68
N ALA A 156 -3.61 6.28 9.93
CA ALA A 156 -3.51 6.13 8.47
C ALA A 156 -2.30 5.25 8.15
N VAL A 157 -2.48 4.26 7.29
CA VAL A 157 -1.38 3.52 6.67
C VAL A 157 -1.42 3.83 5.17
N ILE A 158 -0.46 4.64 4.74
CA ILE A 158 -0.25 4.93 3.32
C ILE A 158 0.82 4.01 2.77
N GLY A 159 0.60 3.49 1.58
CA GLY A 159 1.61 2.68 0.94
C GLY A 159 1.34 2.28 -0.48
N ASP A 160 2.00 1.22 -0.91
CA ASP A 160 1.94 0.73 -2.29
C ASP A 160 1.18 -0.61 -2.39
N SER A 161 1.57 -1.47 -3.33
CA SER A 161 0.99 -2.81 -3.45
C SER A 161 1.26 -3.70 -2.23
N TYR A 162 2.24 -3.37 -1.38
CA TYR A 162 2.60 -4.18 -0.22
C TYR A 162 1.52 -4.23 0.86
N ILE A 163 0.71 -3.18 1.00
CA ILE A 163 -0.44 -3.12 1.93
C ILE A 163 -1.81 -3.26 1.24
N GLU A 164 -1.83 -3.37 -0.09
CA GLU A 164 -3.05 -3.32 -0.89
C GLU A 164 -4.07 -4.39 -0.48
N GLY A 165 -5.35 -4.08 -0.61
CA GLY A 165 -6.41 -5.02 -0.27
C GLY A 165 -6.48 -5.33 1.22
N ASP A 166 -5.96 -4.44 2.07
CA ASP A 166 -6.02 -4.59 3.52
C ASP A 166 -5.20 -5.82 4.00
N ILE A 167 -4.19 -6.23 3.23
CA ILE A 167 -3.48 -7.51 3.39
C ILE A 167 -2.84 -7.62 4.78
N LEU A 168 -2.26 -6.52 5.26
CA LEU A 168 -1.66 -6.32 6.58
C LEU A 168 -2.63 -5.55 7.51
N THR A 169 -3.15 -4.44 7.01
CA THR A 169 -3.89 -3.44 7.78
C THR A 169 -5.23 -3.94 8.29
N GLY A 170 -5.84 -4.93 7.63
CA GLY A 170 -7.08 -5.55 8.08
C GLY A 170 -6.90 -6.35 9.37
N ASP A 171 -5.84 -7.15 9.42
CA ASP A 171 -5.47 -7.96 10.59
C ASP A 171 -4.96 -7.06 11.73
N LEU A 172 -4.15 -6.04 11.42
CA LEU A 172 -3.72 -5.02 12.40
C LEU A 172 -4.92 -4.31 13.03
N ARG A 173 -5.87 -3.86 12.20
CA ARG A 173 -7.10 -3.19 12.65
C ARG A 173 -7.91 -4.09 13.58
N ARG A 174 -8.09 -5.36 13.22
CA ARG A 174 -8.80 -6.34 14.05
C ARG A 174 -8.13 -6.46 15.41
N ASP A 175 -6.82 -6.63 15.44
CA ASP A 175 -6.10 -6.94 16.69
C ASP A 175 -6.01 -5.72 17.62
N LEU A 176 -5.82 -4.51 17.08
CA LEU A 176 -5.90 -3.28 17.87
C LEU A 176 -7.29 -3.06 18.47
N ARG A 177 -8.37 -3.37 17.74
CA ARG A 177 -9.74 -3.22 18.24
C ARG A 177 -10.11 -4.20 19.34
N LYS A 178 -9.48 -5.37 19.40
CA LYS A 178 -9.68 -6.30 20.53
C LYS A 178 -9.27 -5.66 21.86
N VAL A 179 -8.32 -4.72 21.82
CA VAL A 179 -7.84 -3.99 23.00
C VAL A 179 -8.58 -2.67 23.20
N TYR A 180 -8.72 -1.87 22.14
CA TYR A 180 -9.19 -0.48 22.24
C TYR A 180 -10.64 -0.26 21.80
N GLY A 181 -11.35 -1.32 21.38
CA GLY A 181 -12.67 -1.20 20.77
C GLY A 181 -12.65 -0.51 19.40
N GLY A 182 -13.83 -0.24 18.84
CA GLY A 182 -14.00 0.37 17.52
C GLY A 182 -14.66 -0.56 16.50
N ALA A 183 -15.09 -0.02 15.37
CA ALA A 183 -15.89 -0.74 14.37
C ALA A 183 -15.54 -0.35 12.93
N GLY A 184 -15.92 -1.18 11.96
CA GLY A 184 -15.86 -0.89 10.52
C GLY A 184 -14.58 -1.30 9.79
N VAL A 185 -14.34 -0.73 8.63
CA VAL A 185 -13.15 -1.05 7.80
C VAL A 185 -12.29 0.19 7.52
N GLY A 186 -12.68 1.35 8.04
CA GLY A 186 -11.96 2.61 7.84
C GLY A 186 -12.19 3.18 6.45
N TYR A 187 -11.16 3.83 5.92
CA TYR A 187 -11.16 4.45 4.60
C TYR A 187 -11.42 3.46 3.47
N MET A 188 -12.22 3.91 2.50
CA MET A 188 -12.58 3.23 1.26
C MET A 188 -12.55 4.20 0.08
N TYR A 189 -11.90 3.76 -0.99
CA TYR A 189 -12.05 4.36 -2.33
C TYR A 189 -13.45 4.09 -2.89
N LEU A 190 -13.93 4.96 -3.79
CA LEU A 190 -15.25 4.80 -4.41
C LEU A 190 -15.22 3.82 -5.57
N GLN A 191 -14.05 3.60 -6.16
CA GLN A 191 -13.79 2.57 -7.15
C GLN A 191 -12.60 1.71 -6.72
N SER A 192 -12.57 0.48 -7.21
CA SER A 192 -11.44 -0.44 -7.06
C SER A 192 -11.18 -1.12 -8.39
N GLU A 193 -9.93 -1.19 -8.81
CA GLU A 193 -9.50 -1.91 -10.02
C GLU A 193 -9.53 -3.43 -9.84
N ILE A 194 -9.47 -3.91 -8.59
CA ILE A 194 -9.52 -5.33 -8.25
C ILE A 194 -10.62 -5.57 -7.20
N PRO A 195 -11.91 -5.41 -7.57
CA PRO A 195 -13.01 -5.65 -6.66
C PRO A 195 -12.95 -7.07 -6.08
N GLY A 196 -12.87 -7.16 -4.75
CA GLY A 196 -12.79 -8.43 -4.03
C GLY A 196 -11.40 -8.83 -3.53
N PHE A 197 -10.34 -8.09 -3.88
CA PHE A 197 -9.02 -8.30 -3.27
C PHE A 197 -9.03 -7.99 -1.77
N ARG A 198 -9.75 -6.93 -1.37
CA ARG A 198 -9.99 -6.61 0.03
C ARG A 198 -10.91 -7.62 0.69
N ARG A 199 -10.41 -8.31 1.73
CA ARG A 199 -11.10 -9.43 2.39
C ARG A 199 -12.16 -8.99 3.41
N THR A 200 -12.05 -7.78 3.96
CA THR A 200 -12.92 -7.28 5.05
C THR A 200 -14.20 -6.61 4.54
N VAL A 201 -14.23 -6.15 3.29
CA VAL A 201 -15.38 -5.51 2.67
C VAL A 201 -15.43 -5.81 1.18
N ARG A 202 -16.61 -6.20 0.70
CA ARG A 202 -16.88 -6.35 -0.73
C ARG A 202 -17.35 -5.03 -1.29
N GLN A 203 -16.83 -4.67 -2.46
CA GLN A 203 -17.18 -3.43 -3.15
C GLN A 203 -17.71 -3.73 -4.54
N THR A 204 -18.78 -3.04 -4.93
CA THR A 204 -19.20 -2.92 -6.33
C THR A 204 -19.31 -1.44 -6.67
N CYS A 205 -18.91 -1.04 -7.87
CA CYS A 205 -18.86 0.36 -8.26
C CYS A 205 -19.06 0.55 -9.76
N SER A 206 -19.62 1.70 -10.14
CA SER A 206 -19.80 2.14 -11.52
C SER A 206 -19.88 3.65 -11.60
N GLY A 207 -19.56 4.22 -12.77
CA GLY A 207 -19.81 5.62 -13.07
C GLY A 207 -18.92 6.64 -12.35
N TRP A 208 -17.82 6.22 -11.74
CA TRP A 208 -16.81 7.13 -11.19
C TRP A 208 -15.65 7.30 -12.17
N LYS A 209 -15.14 8.52 -12.30
CA LYS A 209 -13.87 8.79 -12.97
C LYS A 209 -12.78 8.90 -11.90
N GLN A 210 -11.91 7.90 -11.83
CA GLN A 210 -10.75 7.87 -10.93
C GLN A 210 -9.68 8.86 -11.40
N MET A 211 -9.13 9.60 -10.45
CA MET A 211 -8.06 10.57 -10.65
C MET A 211 -6.91 10.20 -9.70
N ASP A 212 -5.72 10.02 -10.27
CA ASP A 212 -4.50 9.62 -9.57
C ASP A 212 -3.58 10.83 -9.46
N ILE A 213 -3.09 11.13 -8.25
CA ILE A 213 -2.25 12.30 -8.00
C ILE A 213 -0.96 12.28 -8.83
N ARG A 214 -0.45 11.12 -9.24
CA ARG A 214 0.79 11.03 -10.04
C ARG A 214 0.65 11.62 -11.44
N LYS A 215 -0.59 11.75 -11.95
CA LYS A 215 -0.84 12.21 -13.32
C LYS A 215 -0.82 13.72 -13.49
N ASN A 216 -0.96 14.49 -12.40
CA ASN A 216 -0.99 15.94 -12.45
C ASN A 216 -0.37 16.58 -11.20
N ALA A 217 0.83 17.14 -11.34
CA ALA A 217 1.55 17.79 -10.24
C ALA A 217 0.81 19.02 -9.65
N LYS A 218 -0.03 19.70 -10.43
CA LYS A 218 -0.78 20.90 -10.03
C LYS A 218 -2.20 20.61 -9.53
N ASP A 219 -2.52 19.34 -9.33
CA ASP A 219 -3.84 18.93 -8.86
C ASP A 219 -4.14 19.51 -7.47
N ALA A 220 -5.29 20.17 -7.34
CA ALA A 220 -5.73 20.77 -6.08
C ALA A 220 -6.24 19.71 -5.09
N TYR A 221 -6.60 18.52 -5.57
CA TYR A 221 -7.24 17.46 -4.79
C TYR A 221 -6.27 16.37 -4.34
N ARG A 222 -4.97 16.71 -4.22
CA ARG A 222 -3.94 15.78 -3.73
C ARG A 222 -4.12 15.50 -2.24
N SER A 223 -4.97 14.54 -1.91
CA SER A 223 -5.18 14.05 -0.55
C SER A 223 -4.09 13.05 -0.13
N LEU A 224 -4.15 12.61 1.13
CA LEU A 224 -3.25 11.57 1.65
C LEU A 224 -3.44 10.22 0.94
N SER A 225 -4.66 9.93 0.47
CA SER A 225 -5.03 8.65 -0.14
C SER A 225 -4.47 8.43 -1.55
N GLY A 226 -3.92 9.47 -2.18
CA GLY A 226 -3.32 9.39 -3.51
C GLY A 226 -4.31 9.36 -4.67
N GLU A 227 -5.62 9.24 -4.39
CA GLU A 227 -6.65 9.20 -5.42
C GLU A 227 -7.95 9.85 -4.94
N TYR A 228 -8.71 10.37 -5.90
CA TYR A 228 -10.07 10.85 -5.70
C TYR A 228 -10.93 10.48 -6.91
N PHE A 229 -12.25 10.66 -6.78
CA PHE A 229 -13.21 10.22 -7.79
C PHE A 229 -14.13 11.34 -8.18
N VAL A 230 -14.36 11.51 -9.48
CA VAL A 230 -15.33 12.49 -10.00
C VAL A 230 -16.57 11.75 -10.46
N SER A 231 -17.75 12.18 -9.99
CA SER A 231 -19.01 11.58 -10.41
C SER A 231 -19.30 11.83 -11.89
N THR A 232 -19.85 10.82 -12.56
CA THR A 232 -20.62 10.96 -13.80
C THR A 232 -22.12 11.00 -13.51
N SER A 233 -22.96 11.03 -14.55
CA SER A 233 -24.43 11.10 -14.43
C SER A 233 -25.09 9.85 -13.83
N LYS A 234 -24.34 8.75 -13.60
CA LYS A 234 -24.84 7.52 -12.96
C LYS A 234 -23.73 6.88 -12.11
N SER A 235 -23.28 7.59 -11.09
CA SER A 235 -22.23 7.12 -10.19
C SER A 235 -22.83 6.34 -9.03
N GLN A 236 -22.30 5.16 -8.75
CA GLN A 236 -22.74 4.35 -7.63
C GLN A 236 -21.61 3.48 -7.08
N THR A 237 -21.55 3.35 -5.76
CA THR A 237 -20.67 2.41 -5.06
C THR A 237 -21.45 1.74 -3.95
N THR A 238 -21.30 0.43 -3.79
CA THR A 238 -21.83 -0.31 -2.64
C THR A 238 -20.70 -0.99 -1.91
N PHE A 239 -20.66 -0.78 -0.60
CA PHE A 239 -19.81 -1.48 0.34
C PHE A 239 -20.65 -2.48 1.11
N LYS A 240 -20.18 -3.72 1.23
CA LYS A 240 -20.82 -4.77 2.02
C LYS A 240 -19.78 -5.46 2.87
N ALA A 241 -19.94 -5.44 4.20
CA ALA A 241 -19.10 -6.16 5.14
C ALA A 241 -18.97 -7.63 4.71
N ALA A 242 -17.75 -8.17 4.78
CA ALA A 242 -17.52 -9.56 4.43
C ALA A 242 -18.18 -10.52 5.43
N LYS A 243 -18.28 -11.79 5.07
CA LYS A 243 -18.86 -12.81 5.95
C LYS A 243 -18.02 -12.90 7.23
N GLY A 244 -18.67 -12.76 8.39
CA GLY A 244 -18.01 -12.77 9.70
C GLY A 244 -17.67 -11.38 10.24
N GLU A 245 -17.70 -10.34 9.41
CA GLU A 245 -17.46 -8.97 9.86
C GLU A 245 -18.70 -8.37 10.52
N ALA A 246 -18.47 -7.58 11.58
CA ALA A 246 -19.53 -6.95 12.36
C ALA A 246 -20.23 -5.81 11.61
N GLY A 247 -19.56 -5.21 10.62
CA GLY A 247 -20.00 -3.97 9.97
C GLY A 247 -19.42 -2.73 10.62
N TRP A 248 -20.08 -1.59 10.46
CA TRP A 248 -19.71 -0.29 11.02
C TRP A 248 -20.93 0.42 11.59
N SER A 249 -20.72 1.48 12.36
CA SER A 249 -21.81 2.27 12.95
C SER A 249 -21.87 3.70 12.43
N ARG A 250 -20.95 4.10 11.56
CA ARG A 250 -20.88 5.44 10.97
C ARG A 250 -20.34 5.37 9.55
N THR A 251 -21.11 5.92 8.61
CA THR A 251 -20.72 6.08 7.20
C THR A 251 -20.48 7.56 6.95
N ARG A 252 -19.24 7.94 6.62
CA ARG A 252 -18.90 9.31 6.22
C ARG A 252 -18.41 9.36 4.80
N LEU A 253 -18.76 10.42 4.09
CA LEU A 253 -18.28 10.72 2.75
C LEU A 253 -17.73 12.14 2.74
N LEU A 254 -16.45 12.28 2.40
CA LEU A 254 -15.86 13.59 2.15
C LEU A 254 -15.92 13.90 0.66
N CYS A 255 -16.51 15.04 0.31
CA CYS A 255 -16.70 15.46 -1.06
C CYS A 255 -16.58 16.97 -1.23
N ILE A 256 -16.38 17.40 -2.47
CA ILE A 256 -16.41 18.80 -2.91
C ILE A 256 -17.39 18.86 -4.08
N ALA A 257 -18.34 19.79 -4.04
CA ALA A 257 -19.37 19.96 -5.07
C ALA A 257 -19.32 21.40 -5.61
N PRO A 258 -18.45 21.69 -6.59
CA PRO A 258 -18.26 23.05 -7.09
C PRO A 258 -19.56 23.70 -7.58
N GLU A 259 -20.39 22.94 -8.28
CA GLU A 259 -21.70 23.38 -8.83
C GLU A 259 -22.89 22.93 -7.96
N GLY A 260 -22.62 22.40 -6.76
CA GLY A 260 -23.63 21.80 -5.90
C GLY A 260 -24.12 20.44 -6.43
N GLY A 261 -25.19 19.92 -5.84
CA GLY A 261 -25.78 18.66 -6.28
C GLY A 261 -26.45 17.87 -5.18
N SER A 262 -26.52 16.55 -5.37
CA SER A 262 -27.01 15.66 -4.32
C SER A 262 -26.29 14.31 -4.33
N ILE A 263 -26.19 13.70 -3.16
CA ILE A 263 -25.71 12.33 -2.99
C ILE A 263 -26.73 11.58 -2.14
N THR A 264 -27.12 10.41 -2.60
CA THR A 264 -27.95 9.47 -1.84
C THR A 264 -27.05 8.46 -1.14
N ILE A 265 -27.25 8.28 0.17
CA ILE A 265 -26.64 7.21 0.95
C ILE A 265 -27.74 6.29 1.46
N SER A 266 -27.64 5.01 1.12
CA SER A 266 -28.51 3.94 1.60
C SER A 266 -27.75 3.00 2.51
N THR A 267 -28.19 2.82 3.75
CA THR A 267 -27.70 1.81 4.69
C THR A 267 -28.69 0.65 4.81
N ASP A 268 -28.46 -0.30 5.71
CA ASP A 268 -29.44 -1.34 6.04
C ASP A 268 -30.71 -0.77 6.69
N SER A 269 -30.62 0.42 7.33
CA SER A 269 -31.72 1.02 8.08
C SER A 269 -32.49 2.10 7.31
N GLU A 270 -31.80 2.90 6.51
CA GLU A 270 -32.40 4.08 5.88
C GLU A 270 -31.79 4.40 4.51
N THR A 271 -32.49 5.25 3.75
CA THR A 271 -32.00 5.83 2.51
C THR A 271 -32.31 7.31 2.51
N ASN A 272 -31.25 8.13 2.51
CA ASN A 272 -31.36 9.57 2.58
C ASN A 272 -30.63 10.22 1.41
N THR A 273 -31.28 11.20 0.79
CA THR A 273 -30.66 12.05 -0.22
C THR A 273 -30.22 13.35 0.44
N HIS A 274 -28.93 13.63 0.36
CA HIS A 274 -28.30 14.80 0.94
C HIS A 274 -28.02 15.82 -0.16
N THR A 275 -28.60 17.01 -0.05
CA THR A 275 -28.29 18.14 -0.92
C THR A 275 -26.94 18.75 -0.53
N LEU A 276 -26.10 19.00 -1.53
CA LEU A 276 -24.81 19.67 -1.38
C LEU A 276 -24.92 21.08 -1.96
N ALA A 277 -24.54 22.07 -1.16
CA ALA A 277 -24.42 23.43 -1.65
C ALA A 277 -23.22 23.55 -2.59
N ALA A 278 -23.33 24.43 -3.59
CA ALA A 278 -22.23 24.79 -4.46
C ALA A 278 -21.07 25.37 -3.63
N SER A 279 -19.93 24.69 -3.63
CA SER A 279 -18.78 25.08 -2.83
C SER A 279 -17.48 24.47 -3.37
N PRO A 280 -16.38 25.23 -3.40
CA PRO A 280 -15.05 24.70 -3.68
C PRO A 280 -14.43 23.98 -2.47
N ASN A 281 -15.08 24.00 -1.30
CA ASN A 281 -14.55 23.48 -0.05
C ASN A 281 -15.07 22.06 0.26
N VAL A 282 -14.33 21.36 1.12
CA VAL A 282 -14.70 20.02 1.61
C VAL A 282 -15.97 20.08 2.43
N GLN A 283 -16.92 19.24 2.05
CA GLN A 283 -18.16 18.95 2.74
C GLN A 283 -18.12 17.50 3.24
N CYS A 284 -18.83 17.23 4.34
CA CYS A 284 -18.96 15.89 4.91
C CYS A 284 -20.44 15.50 4.99
N ILE A 285 -20.78 14.38 4.37
CA ILE A 285 -22.05 13.69 4.62
C ILE A 285 -21.77 12.60 5.65
N GLN A 286 -22.56 12.57 6.73
CA GLN A 286 -22.43 11.59 7.80
C GLN A 286 -23.78 10.93 8.08
N VAL A 287 -23.78 9.61 8.06
CA VAL A 287 -24.93 8.77 8.42
C VAL A 287 -24.51 7.88 9.59
N GLU A 288 -25.18 8.03 10.72
CA GLU A 288 -24.99 7.20 11.91
C GLU A 288 -25.92 5.99 11.87
N GLY A 289 -25.50 4.88 12.46
CA GLY A 289 -26.30 3.67 12.55
C GLY A 289 -25.50 2.42 12.21
N THR A 290 -25.78 1.33 12.95
CA THR A 290 -25.15 0.04 12.69
C THR A 290 -25.61 -0.50 11.35
N THR A 291 -24.66 -0.80 10.46
CA THR A 291 -24.94 -1.37 9.15
C THR A 291 -23.83 -2.31 8.70
N LYS A 292 -24.19 -3.29 7.89
CA LYS A 292 -23.27 -4.16 7.15
C LYS A 292 -23.22 -3.80 5.67
N LYS A 293 -24.05 -2.87 5.20
CA LYS A 293 -24.09 -2.41 3.82
C LYS A 293 -24.29 -0.90 3.76
N ALA A 294 -23.53 -0.23 2.90
CA ALA A 294 -23.82 1.15 2.53
C ALA A 294 -23.65 1.31 1.02
N SER A 295 -24.63 1.95 0.37
CA SER A 295 -24.59 2.33 -1.04
C SER A 295 -24.56 3.85 -1.14
N ILE A 296 -23.63 4.37 -1.91
CA ILE A 296 -23.45 5.79 -2.20
C ILE A 296 -23.74 5.98 -3.69
N SER A 297 -24.68 6.85 -4.04
CA SER A 297 -25.02 7.11 -5.43
C SER A 297 -25.32 8.58 -5.70
N THR A 298 -25.05 9.01 -6.92
CA THR A 298 -25.45 10.34 -7.41
C THR A 298 -25.68 10.30 -8.91
N THR A 299 -26.65 11.11 -9.35
CA THR A 299 -26.86 11.42 -10.77
C THR A 299 -26.28 12.78 -11.16
N THR A 300 -25.72 13.54 -10.20
CA THR A 300 -25.07 14.82 -10.45
C THR A 300 -23.62 14.56 -10.89
N PRO A 301 -23.23 14.90 -12.13
CA PRO A 301 -21.85 14.80 -12.57
C PRO A 301 -20.98 15.91 -11.95
N GLY A 302 -19.68 15.67 -11.83
CA GLY A 302 -18.69 16.68 -11.43
C GLY A 302 -18.48 16.82 -9.91
N ILE A 303 -19.17 16.05 -9.07
CA ILE A 303 -18.88 15.99 -7.64
C ILE A 303 -17.57 15.24 -7.44
N VAL A 304 -16.63 15.88 -6.74
CA VAL A 304 -15.34 15.32 -6.36
C VAL A 304 -15.52 14.59 -5.03
N VAL A 305 -15.17 13.31 -4.96
CA VAL A 305 -15.25 12.49 -3.75
C VAL A 305 -13.84 12.08 -3.33
N LEU A 306 -13.47 12.49 -2.13
CA LEU A 306 -12.14 12.31 -1.54
C LEU A 306 -12.00 11.00 -0.77
N GLY A 307 -13.12 10.29 -0.58
CA GLY A 307 -13.17 8.95 0.02
C GLY A 307 -14.36 8.77 0.97
N ALA A 308 -14.68 7.50 1.23
CA ALA A 308 -15.66 7.10 2.23
C ALA A 308 -14.94 6.56 3.47
N TYR A 309 -15.49 6.80 4.66
CA TYR A 309 -14.97 6.29 5.92
C TYR A 309 -16.06 5.48 6.61
N LEU A 310 -15.82 4.17 6.75
CA LEU A 310 -16.75 3.20 7.29
C LEU A 310 -16.24 2.75 8.66
N ASP A 311 -16.65 3.43 9.72
CA ASP A 311 -16.07 3.26 11.06
C ASP A 311 -17.10 3.40 12.20
N GLY A 312 -16.64 3.61 13.43
CA GLY A 312 -17.50 3.92 14.58
C GLY A 312 -17.24 5.30 15.16
N ALA A 313 -17.99 5.72 16.17
CA ALA A 313 -17.77 7.01 16.84
C ALA A 313 -16.59 7.02 17.83
N ASN A 314 -16.15 5.84 18.29
CA ASN A 314 -15.15 5.64 19.33
C ASN A 314 -14.23 4.45 19.01
N GLY A 315 -13.28 4.19 19.92
CA GLY A 315 -12.27 3.14 19.78
C GLY A 315 -11.20 3.47 18.73
N ILE A 316 -10.64 2.45 18.08
CA ILE A 316 -9.58 2.64 17.09
C ILE A 316 -10.02 2.34 15.65
N ALA A 317 -9.67 3.26 14.75
CA ALA A 317 -9.78 3.13 13.30
C ALA A 317 -8.38 3.02 12.67
N VAL A 318 -8.27 2.16 11.66
CA VAL A 318 -7.03 2.00 10.87
C VAL A 318 -7.40 2.07 9.40
N ASP A 319 -6.94 3.12 8.73
CA ASP A 319 -7.25 3.40 7.34
C ASP A 319 -6.13 2.83 6.45
N CYS A 320 -6.51 2.12 5.38
CA CYS A 320 -5.57 1.56 4.41
C CYS A 320 -5.68 2.35 3.10
N MET A 321 -4.60 3.01 2.70
CA MET A 321 -4.53 3.86 1.51
C MET A 321 -3.37 3.40 0.62
N SER A 322 -3.63 2.44 -0.24
CA SER A 322 -2.65 1.84 -1.13
C SER A 322 -2.74 2.41 -2.54
N LEU A 323 -1.62 2.90 -3.08
CA LEU A 323 -1.50 3.31 -4.47
C LEU A 323 -0.45 2.44 -5.17
N ARG A 324 -0.90 1.50 -6.01
CA ARG A 324 -0.02 0.52 -6.67
C ARG A 324 1.10 1.21 -7.46
N GLY A 325 2.34 0.73 -7.25
CA GLY A 325 3.53 1.22 -7.96
C GLY A 325 4.03 2.58 -7.48
N ASN A 326 3.44 3.16 -6.42
CA ASN A 326 3.90 4.42 -5.86
C ASN A 326 5.15 4.19 -5.01
N SER A 327 6.17 5.03 -5.17
CA SER A 327 7.36 5.04 -4.31
C SER A 327 7.21 5.93 -3.07
N GLY A 328 6.07 6.64 -2.95
CA GLY A 328 5.78 7.64 -1.92
C GLY A 328 6.21 9.06 -2.31
N VAL A 329 7.00 9.21 -3.37
CA VAL A 329 7.51 10.51 -3.83
C VAL A 329 6.38 11.47 -4.21
N ALA A 330 5.31 10.96 -4.82
CA ALA A 330 4.16 11.76 -5.22
C ALA A 330 3.43 12.42 -4.03
N ASN A 331 3.47 11.80 -2.85
CA ASN A 331 2.81 12.29 -1.64
C ASN A 331 3.52 13.52 -1.02
N ARG A 332 4.75 13.85 -1.45
CA ARG A 332 5.43 15.11 -1.05
C ARG A 332 4.67 16.36 -1.50
N LYS A 333 3.77 16.20 -2.48
CA LYS A 333 2.92 17.25 -3.04
C LYS A 333 1.49 17.22 -2.48
N THR A 334 1.18 16.44 -1.44
CA THR A 334 -0.16 16.42 -0.79
C THR A 334 -0.59 17.83 -0.39
N ASN A 335 -1.77 18.28 -0.78
CA ASN A 335 -2.21 19.66 -0.61
C ASN A 335 -2.51 19.97 0.87
N ILE A 336 -1.88 21.02 1.43
CA ILE A 336 -1.94 21.36 2.86
C ILE A 336 -3.32 21.93 3.21
N GLU A 337 -3.86 22.80 2.37
CA GLU A 337 -5.16 23.44 2.55
C GLU A 337 -6.29 22.41 2.47
N LEU A 338 -6.22 21.50 1.51
CA LEU A 338 -7.15 20.38 1.38
C LEU A 338 -7.09 19.49 2.62
N ALA A 339 -5.89 19.12 3.07
CA ALA A 339 -5.72 18.33 4.29
C ALA A 339 -6.32 19.06 5.51
N ALA A 340 -6.11 20.38 5.63
CA ALA A 340 -6.71 21.17 6.69
C ALA A 340 -8.24 21.16 6.66
N GLN A 341 -8.86 21.22 5.49
CA GLN A 341 -10.30 21.09 5.34
C GLN A 341 -10.80 19.67 5.67
N MET A 342 -10.10 18.63 5.20
CA MET A 342 -10.46 17.23 5.49
C MET A 342 -10.37 16.93 6.99
N ARG A 343 -9.35 17.44 7.68
CA ARG A 343 -9.12 17.23 9.12
C ARG A 343 -10.19 17.81 10.03
N GLN A 344 -11.01 18.75 9.54
CA GLN A 344 -12.20 19.20 10.28
C GLN A 344 -13.19 18.05 10.51
N TYR A 345 -13.13 17.01 9.67
CA TYR A 345 -14.00 15.84 9.75
C TYR A 345 -13.22 14.56 10.08
N VAL A 346 -12.04 14.36 9.47
CA VAL A 346 -11.20 13.17 9.67
C VAL A 346 -9.74 13.59 9.84
N ASP A 347 -9.28 13.59 11.10
CA ASP A 347 -7.86 13.78 11.44
C ASP A 347 -7.20 12.45 11.86
N TYR A 348 -5.87 12.43 11.89
CA TYR A 348 -5.06 11.25 12.22
C TYR A 348 -4.17 11.49 13.43
N ASP A 349 -3.95 10.43 14.19
CA ASP A 349 -3.06 10.41 15.36
C ASP A 349 -1.71 9.78 15.06
N LEU A 350 -1.70 8.88 14.09
CA LEU A 350 -0.50 8.23 13.58
C LEU A 350 -0.64 8.07 12.07
N ILE A 351 0.39 8.47 11.34
CA ILE A 351 0.54 8.17 9.91
C ILE A 351 1.72 7.23 9.75
N ILE A 352 1.44 6.03 9.26
CA ILE A 352 2.43 5.00 8.91
C ILE A 352 2.70 5.11 7.41
N ILE A 353 3.95 5.35 7.06
CA ILE A 353 4.46 5.45 5.69
C ILE A 353 5.11 4.11 5.36
N GLU A 354 4.46 3.31 4.52
CA GLU A 354 4.98 2.06 3.96
C GLU A 354 5.29 2.31 2.48
N TYR A 355 6.55 2.43 2.12
CA TYR A 355 6.97 2.51 0.71
C TYR A 355 8.37 1.91 0.59
N GLY A 356 8.92 1.93 -0.63
CA GLY A 356 10.34 1.68 -0.89
C GLY A 356 10.56 0.44 -1.76
N ILE A 357 9.63 -0.50 -1.81
CA ILE A 357 9.73 -1.67 -2.70
C ILE A 357 9.80 -1.24 -4.18
N ASN A 358 9.00 -0.23 -4.57
CA ASN A 358 9.00 0.36 -5.92
C ASN A 358 10.16 1.34 -6.20
N ALA A 359 11.01 1.60 -5.20
CA ALA A 359 12.27 2.33 -5.37
C ALA A 359 13.49 1.39 -5.40
N LEU A 360 13.30 0.12 -5.05
CA LEU A 360 14.36 -0.83 -4.78
C LEU A 360 14.74 -1.63 -6.04
N THR A 361 16.03 -1.57 -6.41
CA THR A 361 16.58 -2.30 -7.56
C THR A 361 17.83 -3.07 -7.15
N SER A 362 18.14 -4.16 -7.89
CA SER A 362 19.32 -4.98 -7.64
C SER A 362 20.65 -4.27 -7.93
N LYS A 363 20.63 -3.21 -8.74
CA LYS A 363 21.83 -2.46 -9.18
C LYS A 363 22.16 -1.24 -8.33
N GLN A 364 21.18 -0.64 -7.66
CA GLN A 364 21.37 0.61 -6.92
C GLN A 364 22.03 0.37 -5.55
N LYS A 365 23.28 0.85 -5.43
CA LYS A 365 24.11 0.63 -4.23
C LYS A 365 23.86 1.61 -3.08
N SER A 366 23.13 2.70 -3.33
CA SER A 366 22.82 3.72 -2.33
C SER A 366 21.46 4.35 -2.58
N TYR A 367 20.74 4.65 -1.50
CA TYR A 367 19.41 5.24 -1.52
C TYR A 367 19.37 6.62 -0.82
N GLY A 368 20.51 7.31 -0.72
CA GLY A 368 20.58 8.64 -0.08
C GLY A 368 19.67 9.69 -0.74
N GLY A 369 19.49 9.64 -2.06
CA GLY A 369 18.52 10.49 -2.77
C GLY A 369 17.09 10.20 -2.34
N TYR A 370 16.71 8.91 -2.30
CA TYR A 370 15.40 8.47 -1.83
C TYR A 370 15.16 8.89 -0.36
N SER A 371 16.16 8.75 0.51
CA SER A 371 16.10 9.21 1.90
C SER A 371 15.72 10.69 2.00
N LYS A 372 16.38 11.57 1.23
CA LYS A 372 16.07 13.01 1.19
C LYS A 372 14.63 13.28 0.74
N LEU A 373 14.13 12.55 -0.26
CA LEU A 373 12.75 12.66 -0.70
C LEU A 373 11.78 12.22 0.41
N MET A 374 12.07 11.13 1.12
CA MET A 374 11.25 10.69 2.26
C MET A 374 11.28 11.67 3.43
N VAL A 375 12.40 12.35 3.69
CA VAL A 375 12.44 13.47 4.67
C VAL A 375 11.48 14.57 4.24
N SER A 376 11.49 14.97 2.96
CA SER A 376 10.55 15.96 2.42
C SER A 376 9.09 15.50 2.57
N LEU A 377 8.80 14.21 2.38
CA LEU A 377 7.48 13.63 2.62
C LEU A 377 7.07 13.77 4.09
N ILE A 378 7.94 13.38 5.03
CA ILE A 378 7.68 13.53 6.47
C ILE A 378 7.34 14.98 6.81
N GLN A 379 8.11 15.95 6.32
CA GLN A 379 7.86 17.36 6.59
C GLN A 379 6.54 17.84 5.98
N ARG A 380 6.22 17.40 4.75
CA ARG A 380 4.94 17.69 4.12
C ARG A 380 3.77 17.16 4.94
N LEU A 381 3.85 15.89 5.35
CA LEU A 381 2.80 15.25 6.14
C LEU A 381 2.63 15.91 7.50
N ARG A 382 3.71 16.38 8.13
CA ARG A 382 3.65 17.15 9.38
C ARG A 382 2.93 18.49 9.20
N ALA A 383 3.13 19.18 8.07
CA ALA A 383 2.38 20.39 7.74
C ALA A 383 0.90 20.10 7.45
N CYS A 384 0.61 19.00 6.75
CA CYS A 384 -0.75 18.56 6.46
C CYS A 384 -1.51 18.08 7.71
N TYR A 385 -0.84 17.35 8.61
CA TYR A 385 -1.41 16.67 9.79
C TYR A 385 -0.57 16.98 11.05
N PRO A 386 -0.67 18.19 11.61
CA PRO A 386 0.18 18.63 12.72
C PRO A 386 -0.08 17.90 14.06
N ASN A 387 -1.20 17.18 14.14
CA ASN A 387 -1.59 16.40 15.32
C ASN A 387 -1.28 14.91 15.20
N ALA A 388 -0.61 14.47 14.12
CA ALA A 388 -0.22 13.09 13.93
C ALA A 388 1.25 12.86 14.29
N ASP A 389 1.53 11.74 14.95
CA ASP A 389 2.86 11.14 14.92
C ASP A 389 3.10 10.54 13.51
N ILE A 390 4.35 10.52 13.06
CA ILE A 390 4.71 9.98 11.75
C ILE A 390 5.68 8.82 11.98
N MET A 391 5.41 7.68 11.35
CA MET A 391 6.25 6.49 11.39
C MET A 391 6.57 6.01 9.99
N ILE A 392 7.83 5.72 9.70
CA ILE A 392 8.21 4.93 8.53
C ILE A 392 8.18 3.46 8.91
N MET A 393 7.39 2.68 8.19
CA MET A 393 7.48 1.23 8.14
C MET A 393 8.48 0.88 7.04
N GLY A 394 9.64 0.33 7.41
CA GLY A 394 10.68 -0.03 6.45
C GLY A 394 10.20 -1.09 5.45
N ILE A 395 10.95 -1.29 4.37
CA ILE A 395 10.66 -2.38 3.43
C ILE A 395 10.69 -3.74 4.13
N GLY A 396 9.85 -4.66 3.68
CA GLY A 396 10.03 -6.07 3.98
C GLY A 396 11.23 -6.67 3.26
N ASP A 397 11.62 -7.90 3.61
CA ASP A 397 12.66 -8.60 2.85
C ASP A 397 12.13 -9.02 1.47
N ARG A 398 12.78 -8.54 0.42
CA ARG A 398 12.43 -8.83 -0.99
C ARG A 398 13.42 -9.81 -1.58
N GLY A 399 12.91 -10.88 -2.17
CA GLY A 399 13.71 -11.92 -2.80
C GLY A 399 13.99 -11.64 -4.28
N GLN A 400 15.09 -12.21 -4.75
CA GLN A 400 15.44 -12.33 -6.15
C GLN A 400 15.93 -13.74 -6.44
N LYS A 401 15.68 -14.24 -7.66
CA LYS A 401 16.30 -15.49 -8.11
C LYS A 401 17.74 -15.22 -8.53
N LEU A 402 18.65 -16.03 -8.01
CA LEU A 402 20.05 -16.11 -8.42
C LEU A 402 20.32 -17.56 -8.86
N GLY A 403 20.25 -17.81 -10.17
CA GLY A 403 20.18 -19.16 -10.70
C GLY A 403 18.94 -19.90 -10.17
N THR A 404 19.14 -21.06 -9.56
CA THR A 404 18.08 -21.89 -8.98
C THR A 404 17.71 -21.51 -7.53
N GLN A 405 18.48 -20.63 -6.89
CA GLN A 405 18.26 -20.22 -5.51
C GLN A 405 17.51 -18.90 -5.42
N VAL A 406 16.69 -18.75 -4.40
CA VAL A 406 16.11 -17.47 -3.99
C VAL A 406 16.99 -16.91 -2.87
N LYS A 407 17.33 -15.63 -2.95
CA LYS A 407 18.05 -14.89 -1.90
C LYS A 407 17.41 -13.54 -1.71
N SER A 408 17.66 -12.90 -0.57
CA SER A 408 17.37 -11.48 -0.44
C SER A 408 18.06 -10.70 -1.54
N MET A 409 17.41 -9.64 -2.00
CA MET A 409 18.05 -8.69 -2.89
C MET A 409 19.19 -7.99 -2.13
N PRO A 410 20.41 -7.95 -2.69
CA PRO A 410 21.61 -7.48 -1.98
C PRO A 410 21.54 -6.01 -1.57
N THR A 411 20.67 -5.23 -2.20
CA THR A 411 20.48 -3.79 -1.95
C THR A 411 19.39 -3.51 -0.91
N ALA A 412 18.69 -4.53 -0.41
CA ALA A 412 17.61 -4.37 0.57
C ALA A 412 18.10 -3.68 1.86
N GLN A 413 19.27 -4.06 2.38
CA GLN A 413 19.82 -3.43 3.58
C GLN A 413 20.10 -1.94 3.37
N ALA A 414 20.67 -1.57 2.21
CA ALA A 414 20.96 -0.17 1.89
C ALA A 414 19.67 0.69 1.81
N MET A 415 18.55 0.10 1.39
CA MET A 415 17.25 0.78 1.43
C MET A 415 16.72 0.93 2.86
N VAL A 416 16.77 -0.13 3.67
CA VAL A 416 16.38 -0.07 5.09
C VAL A 416 17.18 1.01 5.82
N ASP A 417 18.48 1.08 5.58
CA ASP A 417 19.35 2.10 6.19
C ASP A 417 18.98 3.52 5.73
N ALA A 418 18.67 3.71 4.45
CA ALA A 418 18.21 4.99 3.93
C ALA A 418 16.84 5.42 4.48
N GLN A 419 15.93 4.46 4.74
CA GLN A 419 14.63 4.71 5.37
C GLN A 419 14.79 5.04 6.86
N ARG A 420 15.69 4.35 7.56
CA ARG A 420 16.05 4.67 8.95
C ARG A 420 16.65 6.08 9.03
N ASP A 421 17.54 6.42 8.09
CA ASP A 421 18.08 7.77 7.97
C ASP A 421 17.01 8.81 7.67
N ALA A 422 16.02 8.50 6.82
CA ALA A 422 14.91 9.41 6.57
C ALA A 422 14.10 9.67 7.84
N ALA A 423 13.86 8.66 8.67
CA ALA A 423 13.20 8.83 9.96
C ALA A 423 14.05 9.68 10.93
N ARG A 424 15.36 9.43 11.00
CA ARG A 424 16.32 10.20 11.82
C ARG A 424 16.34 11.68 11.42
N PHE A 425 16.55 11.97 10.13
CA PHE A 425 16.63 13.33 9.60
C PHE A 425 15.26 14.03 9.56
N GLY A 426 14.17 13.27 9.45
CA GLY A 426 12.79 13.77 9.48
C GLY A 426 12.21 13.92 10.88
N CYS A 427 12.93 13.48 11.93
CA CYS A 427 12.46 13.36 13.31
C CYS A 427 11.15 12.58 13.43
N ALA A 428 11.11 11.39 12.84
CA ALA A 428 9.96 10.49 12.81
C ALA A 428 10.28 9.15 13.50
N LEU A 429 9.25 8.35 13.73
CA LEU A 429 9.40 6.97 14.19
C LEU A 429 9.88 6.08 13.03
N PHE A 430 10.60 4.99 13.34
CA PHE A 430 10.97 3.97 12.37
C PHE A 430 10.67 2.57 12.93
N TRP A 431 10.11 1.70 12.10
CA TRP A 431 9.99 0.29 12.43
C TRP A 431 10.65 -0.56 11.34
N ASP A 432 11.65 -1.35 11.74
CA ASP A 432 12.44 -2.18 10.83
C ASP A 432 11.69 -3.47 10.49
N THR A 433 10.78 -3.38 9.50
CA THR A 433 10.00 -4.50 8.97
C THR A 433 10.88 -5.67 8.55
N ARG A 434 12.01 -5.39 7.87
CA ARG A 434 12.94 -6.43 7.41
C ARG A 434 13.52 -7.20 8.60
N ALA A 435 13.99 -6.50 9.62
CA ALA A 435 14.50 -7.13 10.83
C ALA A 435 13.40 -7.87 11.63
N ALA A 436 12.15 -7.40 11.57
CA ALA A 436 11.00 -8.07 12.18
C ALA A 436 10.65 -9.38 11.45
N MET A 437 10.81 -9.42 10.12
CA MET A 437 10.64 -10.64 9.33
C MET A 437 11.73 -11.68 9.58
N GLY A 438 12.92 -11.26 10.03
CA GLY A 438 14.07 -12.12 10.29
C GLY A 438 15.39 -11.62 9.70
N GLY A 439 15.37 -10.52 8.94
CA GLY A 439 16.55 -9.92 8.34
C GLY A 439 16.94 -10.58 7.01
N ASP A 440 18.24 -10.85 6.85
CA ASP A 440 18.76 -11.41 5.61
C ASP A 440 18.25 -12.84 5.36
N ASN A 441 17.78 -13.06 4.14
CA ASN A 441 17.11 -14.26 3.63
C ASN A 441 15.80 -14.63 4.33
N ALA A 442 15.19 -13.72 5.10
CA ALA A 442 13.87 -13.94 5.70
C ALA A 442 12.79 -14.26 4.65
N VAL A 443 12.90 -13.69 3.45
CA VAL A 443 12.00 -13.98 2.33
C VAL A 443 11.91 -15.47 2.00
N ILE A 444 12.99 -16.24 2.22
CA ILE A 444 13.03 -17.69 1.96
C ILE A 444 12.12 -18.41 2.95
N GLU A 445 12.31 -18.16 4.26
CA GLU A 445 11.49 -18.77 5.32
C GLU A 445 10.01 -18.44 5.14
N TRP A 446 9.70 -17.17 4.86
CA TRP A 446 8.32 -16.74 4.62
C TRP A 446 7.74 -17.36 3.34
N ARG A 447 8.55 -17.56 2.29
CA ARG A 447 8.11 -18.26 1.09
C ARG A 447 7.82 -19.73 1.36
N ASP A 448 8.70 -20.40 2.09
CA ASP A 448 8.55 -21.82 2.46
C ASP A 448 7.35 -22.03 3.38
N ALA A 449 7.05 -21.05 4.24
CA ALA A 449 5.83 -21.01 5.04
C ALA A 449 4.56 -20.72 4.21
N GLY A 450 4.69 -20.44 2.91
CA GLY A 450 3.59 -20.10 2.01
C GLY A 450 2.97 -18.74 2.33
N GLU A 451 3.77 -17.77 2.78
CA GLU A 451 3.33 -16.43 3.22
C GLU A 451 3.66 -15.33 2.21
N ILE A 452 4.59 -15.61 1.29
CA ILE A 452 4.97 -14.74 0.17
C ILE A 452 4.57 -15.40 -1.16
N ASN A 453 4.10 -14.59 -2.10
CA ASN A 453 3.73 -15.00 -3.44
C ASN A 453 4.95 -15.54 -4.24
N PRO A 454 4.74 -16.28 -5.34
CA PRO A 454 5.84 -16.80 -6.16
C PRO A 454 6.76 -15.74 -6.78
N ASP A 455 6.40 -14.46 -6.69
CA ASP A 455 7.22 -13.34 -7.13
C ASP A 455 8.30 -12.92 -6.11
N TYR A 456 8.28 -13.50 -4.90
CA TYR A 456 9.19 -13.20 -3.79
C TYR A 456 9.17 -11.75 -3.31
N ILE A 457 8.08 -11.03 -3.59
CA ILE A 457 7.90 -9.62 -3.25
C ILE A 457 6.64 -9.46 -2.39
N HIS A 458 5.51 -9.94 -2.90
CA HIS A 458 4.22 -9.61 -2.31
C HIS A 458 3.81 -10.64 -1.26
N LEU A 459 3.35 -10.14 -0.11
CA LEU A 459 2.69 -10.98 0.89
C LEU A 459 1.35 -11.49 0.35
N ASN A 460 0.98 -12.70 0.76
CA ASN A 460 -0.40 -13.13 0.66
C ASN A 460 -1.14 -12.90 2.00
N ALA A 461 -2.40 -13.32 2.06
CA ALA A 461 -3.24 -13.17 3.24
C ALA A 461 -2.64 -13.74 4.53
N LYS A 462 -1.89 -14.85 4.44
CA LYS A 462 -1.24 -15.48 5.59
C LYS A 462 -0.03 -14.65 6.05
N GLY A 463 0.82 -14.23 5.10
CA GLY A 463 1.96 -13.37 5.40
C GLY A 463 1.57 -12.00 5.95
N GLY A 464 0.54 -11.39 5.37
CA GLY A 464 -0.03 -10.14 5.88
C GLY A 464 -0.52 -10.28 7.33
N SER A 465 -1.20 -11.38 7.67
CA SER A 465 -1.63 -11.68 9.04
C SER A 465 -0.45 -11.86 10.00
N ARG A 466 0.60 -12.60 9.60
CA ARG A 466 1.82 -12.76 10.43
C ARG A 466 2.52 -11.42 10.65
N LEU A 467 2.70 -10.62 9.60
CA LEU A 467 3.34 -9.30 9.71
C LEU A 467 2.51 -8.33 10.57
N ALA A 468 1.19 -8.43 10.50
CA ALA A 468 0.29 -7.60 11.31
C ALA A 468 0.49 -7.83 12.81
N ILE A 469 0.73 -9.08 13.22
CA ILE A 469 1.02 -9.43 14.62
C ILE A 469 2.33 -8.80 15.07
N LEU A 470 3.38 -8.86 14.23
CA LEU A 470 4.68 -8.25 14.54
C LEU A 470 4.55 -6.72 14.71
N LEU A 471 3.86 -6.06 13.79
CA LEU A 471 3.61 -4.61 13.87
C LEU A 471 2.73 -4.25 15.06
N TYR A 472 1.68 -5.04 15.33
CA TYR A 472 0.82 -4.87 16.51
C TYR A 472 1.63 -4.95 17.81
N ASN A 473 2.51 -5.94 17.96
CA ASN A 473 3.36 -6.07 19.15
C ASN A 473 4.25 -4.83 19.35
N ALA A 474 4.85 -4.33 18.28
CA ALA A 474 5.69 -3.13 18.31
C ALA A 474 4.89 -1.87 18.71
N ILE A 475 3.68 -1.70 18.17
CA ILE A 475 2.77 -0.60 18.52
C ILE A 475 2.35 -0.70 19.99
N ILE A 476 1.90 -1.87 20.44
CA ILE A 476 1.48 -2.07 21.85
C ILE A 476 2.64 -1.83 22.82
N ALA A 477 3.86 -2.25 22.46
CA ALA A 477 5.04 -1.97 23.27
C ALA A 477 5.31 -0.47 23.39
N ALA A 478 5.15 0.31 22.32
CA ALA A 478 5.36 1.76 22.32
C ALA A 478 4.22 2.56 22.97
N LEU A 479 3.02 1.98 23.09
CA LEU A 479 1.87 2.61 23.75
C LEU A 479 1.88 2.44 25.27
N LYS A 480 2.67 1.51 25.83
CA LYS A 480 2.92 1.38 27.27
C LYS A 480 3.82 2.51 27.73
#